data_AF-A0A495J140-F1
#
_entry.id   AF-A0A495J140-F1
#
_cell.length_a   1.000
_cell.length_b   1.000
_cell.length_c   1.000
_cell.angle_alpha   90.00
_cell.angle_beta   90.00
_cell.angle_gamma   90.00
#
_symmetry.space_group_name_H-M   'P 1'
#
loop_
_entity.id
_entity.type
_entity.pdbx_description
1 polymer ?
#
loop_
_entity_poly.entity_id
_entity_poly.type
_entity_poly.pdbx_seq_one_letter_code
_entity_poly.pdbx_strand_id
1 'polypeptide(L)' 'MEEEQDPSPEYIKGFNQMYNLKKEMPEVAQQILSAKAENDRFKGMVGGARQYELERIREVSQKGRDQNRNPER' A
#
# COMPACT_ATOMS: atom_id res chain seq x y z
N MET A 1 13.16 2.23 26.41
CA MET A 1 13.26 2.64 24.98
C MET A 1 12.86 1.42 24.19
N GLU A 2 11.82 1.52 23.37
CA GLU A 2 11.56 0.48 22.37
C GLU A 2 12.75 0.53 21.41
N GLU A 3 13.49 -0.57 21.30
CA GLU A 3 14.54 -0.69 20.29
C GLU A 3 13.84 -0.61 18.93
N GLU A 4 14.19 0.40 18.11
CA GLU A 4 13.80 0.42 16.70
C GLU A 4 14.44 -0.80 16.03
N GLN A 5 13.68 -1.89 15.92
CA GLN A 5 14.08 -3.03 15.10
C GLN A 5 13.87 -2.67 13.64
N ASP A 6 14.96 -2.68 12.89
CA ASP A 6 14.90 -2.66 11.44
C ASP A 6 13.99 -3.80 10.92
N PRO A 7 13.09 -3.51 9.96
CA PRO A 7 12.21 -4.53 9.41
C PRO A 7 13.03 -5.64 8.75
N SER A 8 12.56 -6.89 8.91
CA SER A 8 13.28 -8.03 8.33
C SER A 8 13.37 -7.92 6.80
N PRO A 9 14.44 -8.44 6.17
CA PRO A 9 14.58 -8.41 4.71
C PRO A 9 13.40 -9.05 3.98
N GLU A 10 12.79 -10.08 4.56
CA GLU A 10 11.62 -10.74 4.00
C GLU A 10 10.37 -9.85 4.07
N TYR A 11 10.19 -9.10 5.15
CA TYR A 11 9.14 -8.08 5.24
C TYR A 11 9.30 -7.05 4.13
N ILE A 12 10.50 -6.47 3.96
CA ILE A 12 10.77 -5.43 2.95
C ILE A 12 10.46 -5.96 1.54
N LYS A 13 10.89 -7.18 1.20
CA LYS A 13 10.59 -7.80 -0.10
C LYS A 13 9.08 -7.97 -0.31
N GLY A 14 8.38 -8.51 0.69
CA GLY A 14 6.94 -8.69 0.64
C GLY A 14 6.21 -7.37 0.43
N PHE A 15 6.63 -6.34 1.16
CA PHE A 15 6.10 -4.98 1.04
C PHE A 15 6.24 -4.43 -0.38
N ASN A 16 7.46 -4.36 -0.90
CA ASN A 16 7.72 -3.81 -2.22
C ASN A 16 7.00 -4.59 -3.32
N GLN A 17 6.98 -5.93 -3.21
CA GLN A 17 6.30 -6.80 -4.16
C GLN A 17 4.80 -6.50 -4.22
N MET A 18 4.12 -6.47 -3.07
CA MET A 18 2.67 -6.29 -3.04
C MET A 18 2.26 -4.84 -3.32
N TYR A 19 3.08 -3.86 -2.95
CA TYR A 19 2.85 -2.46 -3.31
C TYR A 19 2.77 -2.30 -4.84
N ASN A 20 3.76 -2.82 -5.57
CA ASN A 20 3.77 -2.77 -7.03
C ASN A 20 2.64 -3.63 -7.64
N LEU A 21 2.41 -4.82 -7.10
CA LEU A 21 1.35 -5.69 -7.59
C LEU A 21 -0.04 -5.07 -7.43
N LYS A 22 -0.30 -4.38 -6.31
CA LYS A 22 -1.57 -3.69 -6.07
C LYS A 22 -1.80 -2.57 -7.08
N LYS A 23 -0.73 -1.89 -7.49
CA LYS A 23 -0.75 -0.84 -8.51
C LYS A 23 -1.04 -1.37 -9.91
N GLU A 24 -0.43 -2.49 -10.29
CA GLU A 24 -0.54 -3.05 -11.64
C GLU A 24 -1.72 -4.00 -11.83
N MET A 25 -1.97 -4.86 -10.83
CA MET A 25 -2.93 -5.96 -10.88
C MET A 25 -3.69 -6.09 -9.55
N PRO A 26 -4.63 -5.16 -9.25
CA PRO A 26 -5.29 -5.08 -7.95
C PRO A 26 -6.14 -6.30 -7.59
N GLU A 27 -6.71 -6.99 -8.59
CA GLU A 27 -7.52 -8.19 -8.40
C GLU A 27 -6.66 -9.39 -7.97
N VAL A 28 -5.51 -9.57 -8.62
CA VAL A 28 -4.53 -10.63 -8.26
C VAL A 28 -3.98 -10.38 -6.86
N ALA A 29 -3.65 -9.12 -6.54
CA ALA A 29 -3.23 -8.74 -5.21
C ALA A 29 -4.27 -9.11 -4.13
N GLN A 30 -5.57 -8.89 -4.40
CA GLN A 30 -6.63 -9.30 -3.46
C GLN A 30 -6.71 -10.81 -3.27
N GLN A 31 -6.61 -11.59 -4.36
CA GLN A 31 -6.64 -13.04 -4.28
C GLN A 31 -5.48 -13.56 -3.42
N ILE A 32 -4.27 -13.03 -3.59
CA ILE A 32 -3.10 -13.43 -2.80
C ILE A 32 -3.28 -13.08 -1.32
N LEU A 33 -3.79 -11.88 -1.01
CA LEU A 33 -4.01 -11.45 0.38
C LEU A 33 -5.10 -12.25 1.10
N SER A 34 -5.97 -12.94 0.36
CA SER A 34 -6.99 -13.81 0.96
C SER A 34 -6.40 -15.07 1.62
N ALA A 35 -5.16 -15.44 1.27
CA ALA A 35 -4.48 -16.63 1.79
C ALA A 35 -4.08 -16.53 3.28
N LYS A 36 -4.06 -15.33 3.86
CA LYS A 36 -3.82 -15.06 5.30
C LYS A 36 -2.66 -15.87 5.92
N ALA A 37 -1.45 -15.73 5.38
CA ALA A 37 -0.28 -16.40 5.93
C ALA A 37 0.36 -15.62 7.10
N GLU A 38 0.96 -16.32 8.06
CA GLU A 38 1.52 -15.71 9.28
C GLU A 38 3.05 -15.58 9.25
N ASN A 39 3.63 -15.32 8.08
CA ASN A 39 5.08 -15.09 7.93
C ASN A 39 5.40 -13.61 7.68
N ASP A 40 6.63 -13.20 7.99
CA ASP A 40 7.05 -11.80 7.88
C ASP A 40 6.95 -11.23 6.47
N ARG A 41 7.20 -12.05 5.45
CA ARG A 41 7.00 -11.66 4.06
C ARG A 41 5.53 -11.31 3.79
N PHE A 42 4.61 -12.13 4.27
CA PHE A 42 3.17 -11.88 4.11
C PHE A 42 2.72 -10.65 4.90
N LYS A 43 3.24 -10.42 6.12
CA LYS A 43 3.02 -9.16 6.86
C LYS A 43 3.49 -7.95 6.03
N GLY A 44 4.66 -8.08 5.39
CA GLY A 44 5.17 -7.10 4.43
C GLY A 44 4.19 -6.85 3.30
N MET A 45 3.69 -7.92 2.66
CA MET A 45 2.72 -7.84 1.57
C MET A 45 1.45 -7.07 1.98
N VAL A 46 0.89 -7.38 3.15
CA VAL A 46 -0.28 -6.67 3.69
C VAL A 46 0.05 -5.18 3.86
N GLY A 47 1.23 -4.85 4.40
CA GLY A 47 1.71 -3.47 4.54
C GLY A 47 1.82 -2.74 3.21
N GLY A 48 2.43 -3.35 2.21
CA GLY A 48 2.60 -2.77 0.87
C GLY A 48 1.28 -2.48 0.18
N ALA A 49 0.33 -3.43 0.23
CA ALA A 49 -1.01 -3.23 -0.30
C ALA A 49 -1.75 -2.07 0.36
N ARG A 50 -1.64 -1.97 1.70
CA ARG A 50 -2.28 -0.92 2.48
C ARG A 50 -1.69 0.46 2.15
N GLN A 51 -0.37 0.55 2.02
CA GLN A 51 0.30 1.80 1.69
C GLN A 51 -0.19 2.35 0.35
N TYR A 52 -0.25 1.51 -0.69
CA TYR A 52 -0.75 1.92 -1.99
C TYR A 52 -2.19 2.45 -1.93
N GLU A 53 -3.08 1.77 -1.20
CA GLU A 53 -4.47 2.21 -1.06
C GLU A 53 -4.57 3.57 -0.35
N LEU A 54 -3.78 3.78 0.70
CA LEU A 54 -3.72 5.06 1.41
C LEU A 54 -3.23 6.20 0.52
N GLU A 55 -2.20 5.95 -0.30
CA GLU A 55 -1.69 6.92 -1.26
C GLU A 55 -2.73 7.25 -2.33
N ARG A 56 -3.40 6.23 -2.89
CA ARG A 56 -4.46 6.44 -3.88
C ARG A 56 -5.63 7.26 -3.32
N ILE A 57 -6.04 7.00 -2.07
CA ILE A 57 -7.08 7.79 -1.40
C ILE A 57 -6.63 9.24 -1.22
N ARG A 58 -5.37 9.48 -0.84
CA ARG A 58 -4.81 10.84 -0.70
C ARG A 58 -4.79 11.57 -2.04
N GLU A 59 -4.36 10.93 -3.11
CA GLU A 59 -4.33 11.50 -4.47
C GLU A 59 -5.74 11.90 -4.94
N VAL A 60 -6.74 11.03 -4.76
CA VAL A 60 -8.14 11.33 -5.10
C VAL A 60 -8.66 12.51 -4.27
N SER A 61 -8.36 12.53 -2.97
CA SER A 61 -8.78 13.60 -2.06
C SER A 61 -8.10 14.95 -2.34
N GLN A 62 -6.89 14.95 -2.89
CA GLN A 62 -6.22 16.17 -3.35
C GLN A 62 -6.85 16.69 -4.64
N LYS A 63 -7.03 15.83 -5.65
CA LYS A 63 -7.69 16.21 -6.91
C LYS A 63 -9.08 16.83 -6.70
N GLY A 64 -9.88 16.30 -5.78
CA GLY A 64 -11.18 16.88 -5.45
C GLY A 64 -11.10 18.28 -4.81
N ARG A 65 -10.02 18.59 -4.08
CA ARG A 65 -9.79 19.92 -3.50
C ARG A 65 -9.25 20.90 -4.53
N ASP A 66 -8.41 20.46 -5.45
CA ASP A 66 -7.87 21.30 -6.52
C ASP A 66 -8.94 21.69 -7.54
N GLN A 67 -9.89 20.79 -7.86
CA GLN A 67 -11.02 21.10 -8.75
C GLN A 67 -11.98 22.15 -8.17
N ASN A 68 -12.10 22.22 -6.84
CA ASN A 68 -12.96 23.20 -6.18
C ASN A 68 -12.30 24.59 -5.99
N ARG A 69 -10.99 24.70 -6.30
CA ARG A 69 -10.23 25.96 -6.19
C ARG A 69 -10.15 26.76 -7.49
N ASN A 70 -10.78 26.29 -8.57
CA ASN A 70 -10.80 27.02 -9.83
C ASN A 70 -12.20 27.16 -10.45
N PRO A 71 -13.12 27.91 -9.83
CA PRO A 71 -14.26 28.47 -10.54
C PRO A 71 -14.00 29.96 -10.82
N GLU A 72 -13.06 30.32 -11.70
CA GLU A 72 -13.01 31.67 -12.27
C GLU A 72 -12.01 31.78 -13.44
N ARG A 73 -12.54 31.71 -14.67
CA ARG A 73 -12.22 32.63 -15.77
C ARG A 73 -13.20 32.47 -16.92
#